data_AF-A0A7D5RV16-F1
#
_entry.id   AF-A0A7D5RV16-F1
#
_cell.length_a   1.000
_cell.length_b   1.000
_cell.length_c   1.000
_cell.angle_alpha   90.00
_cell.angle_beta   90.00
_cell.angle_gamma   90.00
#
_symmetry.space_group_name_H-M   'P 1'
#
loop_
_entity.id
_entity.type
_entity.pdbx_description
1 polymer ?
#
loop_
_entity_poly.entity_id
_entity_poly.type
_entity_poly.pdbx_seq_one_letter_code
_entity_poly.pdbx_strand_id
1 'polypeptide(L)'
;MIFNKSFISFILVSTCLSTLNATTFNWNVGNGDWALGTNWNPVGPPTINDTANIANGGTPRTDTDSPTAGIVVTDNGSGINFTSQNLTSQTAIIGSTTGTSQVTVNALTWNNNTGAGSFLLGDFADGRITIQNGGILNTTTTQAAANAGSSADITVQDPNSAWNNTGDFKVGLSGNIANFTVRQGAALNTGSIEFGVNAGNNFNAIIRDANTTFTNAGNLVVGVSRTCTLSVNNSAKASTGSCVVGQNTGITGTLTVNNAPPSGVTWTCTGNFTIAQSGTGIFNLTSNATASTGTTTIGSLAGSSGSATCDATSTWTNTGTLTIGSAGIGLMNVTNNSQVTAGSILMAVSNSGTLNVATNSRLTTGSITGGAGVGSFTLNNATLQASGVVPALFQASQQQLSQTQAHSIARLLPSLSRKI
;
A
#
# COMPACT_ATOMS: atom_id res chain seq x y z
N MET A 1 2.53 24.82 -26.42
CA MET A 1 3.85 24.30 -26.01
C MET A 1 3.66 23.44 -24.78
N ILE A 2 3.50 22.13 -24.98
CA ILE A 2 3.28 21.16 -23.89
C ILE A 2 4.64 20.55 -23.57
N PHE A 3 5.16 20.84 -22.38
CA PHE A 3 6.33 20.15 -21.84
C PHE A 3 5.91 18.73 -21.44
N ASN A 4 6.20 17.78 -22.32
CA ASN A 4 6.11 16.37 -22.03
C ASN A 4 7.28 16.00 -21.10
N LYS A 5 7.07 16.08 -19.78
CA LYS A 5 8.04 15.54 -18.81
C LYS A 5 7.95 14.02 -18.84
N SER A 6 8.68 13.43 -19.77
CA SER A 6 9.02 12.02 -19.76
C SER A 6 9.74 11.72 -18.43
N PHE A 7 9.05 11.04 -17.51
CA PHE A 7 9.70 10.44 -16.36
C PHE A 7 10.53 9.26 -16.87
N ILE A 8 11.80 9.52 -17.12
CA ILE A 8 12.80 8.48 -17.32
C ILE A 8 12.94 7.77 -15.97
N SER A 9 12.33 6.58 -15.85
CA SER A 9 12.66 5.63 -14.80
C SER A 9 14.13 5.27 -14.97
N PHE A 10 14.97 5.80 -14.09
CA PHE A 10 16.34 5.32 -13.94
C PHE A 10 16.26 3.86 -13.50
N ILE A 11 16.60 2.97 -14.43
CA ILE A 11 16.97 1.60 -14.10
C ILE A 11 18.27 1.72 -13.31
N LEU A 12 18.18 1.68 -11.97
CA LEU A 12 19.33 1.31 -11.17
C LEU A 12 19.52 -0.19 -11.41
N VAL A 13 20.28 -0.54 -12.44
CA VAL A 13 20.97 -1.83 -12.45
C VAL A 13 21.90 -1.73 -11.26
N SER A 14 21.56 -2.41 -10.17
CA SER A 14 22.48 -2.60 -9.06
C SER A 14 23.59 -3.50 -9.56
N THR A 15 24.55 -2.93 -10.30
CA THR A 15 25.88 -3.51 -10.35
C THR A 15 26.35 -3.50 -8.91
N CYS A 16 26.37 -4.69 -8.31
CA CYS A 16 26.99 -4.94 -7.01
C CYS A 16 28.25 -4.07 -6.90
N LEU A 17 28.20 -3.03 -6.06
CA LEU A 17 29.38 -2.24 -5.76
C LEU A 17 30.32 -3.22 -5.06
N SER A 18 31.29 -3.73 -5.81
CA SER A 18 32.45 -4.37 -5.23
C SER A 18 33.22 -3.30 -4.47
N THR A 19 32.98 -3.21 -3.16
CA THR A 19 33.94 -2.59 -2.26
C THR A 19 35.23 -3.41 -2.37
N LEU A 20 36.28 -2.79 -2.91
CA LEU A 20 37.63 -3.33 -2.89
C LEU A 20 37.95 -3.79 -1.44
N ASN A 21 38.22 -5.09 -1.27
CA ASN A 21 38.61 -5.80 -0.04
C ASN A 21 37.55 -6.58 0.76
N ALA A 22 36.39 -6.94 0.18
CA ALA A 22 35.52 -7.93 0.84
C ALA A 22 36.04 -9.36 0.65
N THR A 23 36.40 -10.07 1.74
CA THR A 23 36.63 -11.53 1.70
C THR A 23 35.29 -12.24 1.82
N THR A 24 35.07 -13.30 1.05
CA THR A 24 33.88 -14.14 1.20
C THR A 24 34.14 -15.26 2.19
N PHE A 25 33.36 -15.29 3.27
CA PHE A 25 33.32 -16.36 4.25
C PHE A 25 32.12 -17.26 3.97
N ASN A 26 32.35 -18.53 3.69
CA ASN A 26 31.31 -19.50 3.41
C ASN A 26 30.96 -20.26 4.70
N TRP A 27 29.68 -20.27 5.06
CA TRP A 27 29.19 -21.11 6.14
C TRP A 27 29.39 -22.59 5.78
N ASN A 28 30.03 -23.35 6.67
CA ASN A 28 30.51 -24.70 6.35
C ASN A 28 29.94 -25.81 7.26
N VAL A 29 29.09 -25.48 8.22
CA VAL A 29 28.41 -26.44 9.12
C VAL A 29 26.90 -26.47 8.90
N GLY A 30 26.21 -27.51 9.40
CA GLY A 30 24.74 -27.61 9.33
C GLY A 30 24.01 -26.70 10.32
N ASN A 31 24.53 -26.56 11.54
CA ASN A 31 24.01 -25.64 12.56
C ASN A 31 25.18 -25.18 13.43
N GLY A 32 25.18 -23.93 13.87
CA GLY A 32 26.28 -23.40 14.66
C GLY A 32 26.15 -21.93 14.98
N ASP A 33 27.00 -21.47 15.89
CA ASP A 33 27.11 -20.06 16.27
C ASP A 33 27.86 -19.27 15.18
N TRP A 34 27.29 -18.13 14.77
CA TRP A 34 27.85 -17.18 13.82
C TRP A 34 29.25 -16.71 14.25
N ALA A 35 29.46 -16.50 15.55
CA ALA A 35 30.72 -15.98 16.09
C ALA A 35 31.85 -17.02 16.10
N LEU A 36 31.52 -18.32 16.00
CA LEU A 36 32.51 -19.38 16.03
C LEU A 36 33.22 -19.49 14.68
N GLY A 37 34.47 -19.00 14.61
CA GLY A 37 35.23 -18.93 13.37
C GLY A 37 35.42 -20.25 12.63
N THR A 38 35.38 -21.40 13.31
CA THR A 38 35.47 -22.72 12.66
C THR A 38 34.24 -23.09 11.83
N ASN A 39 33.12 -22.39 12.02
CA ASN A 39 31.89 -22.55 11.23
C ASN A 39 31.95 -21.83 9.87
N TRP A 40 33.07 -21.16 9.58
CA TRP A 40 33.31 -20.42 8.35
C TRP A 40 34.55 -20.93 7.61
N ASN A 41 34.53 -20.77 6.29
CA ASN A 41 35.68 -20.97 5.42
C ASN A 41 35.90 -19.73 4.52
N PRO A 42 37.03 -19.00 4.65
CA PRO A 42 38.15 -19.24 5.57
C PRO A 42 37.75 -19.14 7.04
N VAL A 43 38.59 -19.67 7.95
CA VAL A 43 38.30 -19.68 9.39
C VAL A 43 38.25 -18.25 9.93
N GLY A 44 37.16 -17.91 10.61
CA GLY A 44 36.92 -16.61 11.24
C GLY A 44 35.46 -16.16 11.02
N PRO A 45 34.80 -15.52 12.00
CA PRO A 45 33.52 -14.90 11.69
C PRO A 45 33.74 -13.72 10.72
N PRO A 46 32.86 -13.54 9.72
CA PRO A 46 32.95 -12.42 8.79
C PRO A 46 32.72 -11.10 9.53
N THR A 47 33.47 -10.06 9.15
CA THR A 47 33.38 -8.71 9.74
C THR A 47 32.52 -7.76 8.91
N ILE A 48 32.36 -6.52 9.37
CA ILE A 48 31.61 -5.45 8.67
C ILE A 48 32.18 -5.10 7.29
N ASN A 49 33.31 -5.64 6.85
CA ASN A 49 33.83 -5.46 5.48
C ASN A 49 33.80 -6.74 4.61
N ASP A 50 33.39 -7.87 5.19
CA ASP A 50 33.33 -9.17 4.52
C ASP A 50 31.94 -9.56 4.03
N THR A 51 31.89 -10.52 3.11
CA THR A 51 30.65 -11.17 2.66
C THR A 51 30.47 -12.49 3.39
N ALA A 52 29.41 -12.62 4.18
CA ALA A 52 28.92 -13.89 4.68
C ALA A 52 28.07 -14.58 3.60
N ASN A 53 28.53 -15.72 3.08
CA ASN A 53 27.79 -16.53 2.14
C ASN A 53 27.25 -17.81 2.79
N ILE A 54 25.93 -17.99 2.75
CA ILE A 54 25.26 -19.17 3.30
C ILE A 54 24.56 -19.89 2.15
N ALA A 55 25.19 -20.98 1.70
CA ALA A 55 24.82 -21.71 0.48
C ALA A 55 24.61 -23.22 0.71
N ASN A 56 24.85 -23.71 1.92
CA ASN A 56 24.92 -25.14 2.24
C ASN A 56 23.69 -25.66 3.01
N GLY A 57 22.64 -24.86 3.15
CA GLY A 57 21.49 -25.21 3.99
C GLY A 57 21.73 -25.09 5.49
N GLY A 58 22.83 -24.47 5.91
CA GLY A 58 23.12 -24.33 7.33
C GLY A 58 22.19 -23.31 8.02
N THR A 59 21.97 -23.51 9.32
CA THR A 59 21.20 -22.60 10.19
C THR A 59 22.14 -21.85 11.14
N PRO A 60 22.78 -20.75 10.72
CA PRO A 60 23.63 -19.98 11.62
C PRO A 60 22.78 -19.27 12.68
N ARG A 61 23.23 -19.33 13.93
CA ARG A 61 22.64 -18.67 15.10
C ARG A 61 23.54 -17.53 15.58
N THR A 62 22.98 -16.38 15.93
CA THR A 62 23.72 -15.26 16.52
C THR A 62 23.55 -15.25 18.03
N ASP A 63 24.47 -15.84 18.77
CA ASP A 63 24.44 -15.87 20.26
C ASP A 63 25.06 -14.61 20.91
N THR A 64 25.71 -13.79 20.09
CA THR A 64 26.25 -12.47 20.43
C THR A 64 25.98 -11.49 19.30
N ASP A 65 25.93 -10.18 19.61
CA ASP A 65 25.81 -9.14 18.59
C ASP A 65 26.90 -9.29 17.52
N SER A 66 26.50 -9.34 16.24
CA SER A 66 27.39 -9.72 15.12
C SER A 66 27.32 -8.71 13.97
N PRO A 67 28.34 -7.86 13.75
CA PRO A 67 28.39 -6.92 12.62
C PRO A 67 29.07 -7.54 11.37
N THR A 68 28.41 -7.49 10.19
CA THR A 68 28.92 -8.06 8.92
C THR A 68 28.69 -7.14 7.69
N ALA A 69 29.55 -7.08 6.67
CA ALA A 69 29.35 -6.14 5.54
C ALA A 69 28.18 -6.51 4.65
N GLY A 70 28.23 -7.74 4.17
CA GLY A 70 27.27 -8.30 3.24
C GLY A 70 26.80 -9.63 3.76
N ILE A 71 25.50 -9.86 3.73
CA ILE A 71 24.92 -11.18 3.98
C ILE A 71 24.29 -11.63 2.66
N VAL A 72 24.90 -12.64 2.04
CA VAL A 72 24.38 -13.26 0.83
C VAL A 72 23.85 -14.63 1.20
N VAL A 73 22.56 -14.81 1.01
CA VAL A 73 21.84 -16.06 1.26
C VAL A 73 21.48 -16.65 -0.09
N THR A 74 22.13 -17.74 -0.44
CA THR A 74 21.98 -18.48 -1.71
C THR A 74 21.41 -19.87 -1.51
N ASP A 75 20.93 -20.15 -0.30
CA ASP A 75 20.46 -21.47 0.09
C ASP A 75 19.27 -21.99 -0.73
N ASN A 76 19.13 -23.31 -0.81
CA ASN A 76 18.02 -24.08 -1.40
C ASN A 76 16.99 -24.53 -0.34
N GLY A 77 16.74 -23.73 0.69
CA GLY A 77 15.50 -23.81 1.48
C GLY A 77 15.62 -24.33 2.91
N SER A 78 16.82 -24.39 3.49
CA SER A 78 17.00 -24.87 4.88
C SER A 78 16.82 -23.79 5.95
N GLY A 79 16.64 -22.53 5.54
CA GLY A 79 16.13 -21.47 6.43
C GLY A 79 17.17 -20.95 7.42
N ILE A 80 17.71 -19.75 7.20
CA ILE A 80 18.51 -19.11 8.24
C ILE A 80 17.59 -18.75 9.41
N ASN A 81 17.93 -19.21 10.61
CA ASN A 81 17.21 -18.85 11.83
C ASN A 81 18.14 -18.08 12.76
N PHE A 82 18.21 -16.77 12.54
CA PHE A 82 18.82 -15.91 13.51
C PHE A 82 17.96 -16.01 14.79
N THR A 83 18.57 -16.33 15.92
CA THR A 83 17.89 -16.37 17.23
C THR A 83 18.76 -15.67 18.26
N SER A 84 18.11 -15.00 19.22
CA SER A 84 18.67 -14.48 20.49
C SER A 84 19.35 -13.09 20.51
N GLN A 85 20.13 -12.66 19.50
CA GLN A 85 20.86 -11.36 19.54
C GLN A 85 20.82 -10.58 18.21
N ASN A 86 21.26 -9.30 18.23
CA ASN A 86 21.11 -8.41 17.09
C ASN A 86 22.12 -8.71 15.98
N LEU A 87 21.65 -8.63 14.74
CA LEU A 87 22.45 -8.79 13.53
C LEU A 87 22.58 -7.43 12.83
N THR A 88 23.77 -7.07 12.35
CA THR A 88 23.94 -5.85 11.53
C THR A 88 24.59 -6.19 10.20
N SER A 89 24.01 -5.71 9.10
CA SER A 89 24.55 -5.83 7.74
C SER A 89 24.50 -4.52 6.95
N GLN A 90 25.42 -4.31 6.00
CA GLN A 90 25.30 -3.18 5.06
C GLN A 90 24.39 -3.52 3.88
N THR A 91 24.51 -4.75 3.35
CA THR A 91 23.69 -5.28 2.26
C THR A 91 23.24 -6.69 2.61
N ALA A 92 22.02 -7.04 2.20
CA ALA A 92 21.51 -8.39 2.34
C ALA A 92 20.83 -8.83 1.05
N ILE A 93 21.14 -10.04 0.58
CA ILE A 93 20.54 -10.64 -0.61
C ILE A 93 20.02 -12.02 -0.23
N ILE A 94 18.74 -12.28 -0.49
CA ILE A 94 18.11 -13.59 -0.28
C ILE A 94 17.61 -14.11 -1.62
N GLY A 95 18.12 -15.25 -2.09
CA GLY A 95 17.77 -15.82 -3.39
C GLY A 95 18.59 -15.19 -4.53
N SER A 96 19.92 -15.25 -4.43
CA SER A 96 20.80 -14.54 -5.38
C SER A 96 21.26 -15.33 -6.61
N THR A 97 21.06 -16.64 -6.68
CA THR A 97 21.57 -17.47 -7.81
C THR A 97 20.56 -18.47 -8.33
N THR A 98 20.24 -19.53 -7.58
CA THR A 98 19.28 -20.58 -7.99
C THR A 98 18.47 -21.10 -6.80
N GLY A 99 17.33 -21.74 -7.12
CA GLY A 99 16.47 -22.38 -6.14
C GLY A 99 15.75 -21.40 -5.22
N THR A 100 15.50 -21.81 -3.98
CA THR A 100 14.72 -21.04 -3.02
C THR A 100 15.49 -20.82 -1.74
N SER A 101 15.85 -19.59 -1.45
CA SER A 101 16.47 -19.19 -0.17
C SER A 101 15.40 -18.79 0.83
N GLN A 102 15.56 -19.17 2.09
CA GLN A 102 14.63 -18.82 3.16
C GLN A 102 15.38 -18.23 4.34
N VAL A 103 14.81 -17.18 4.93
CA VAL A 103 15.30 -16.54 6.17
C VAL A 103 14.16 -16.35 7.14
N THR A 104 14.42 -16.62 8.42
CA THR A 104 13.53 -16.35 9.53
C THR A 104 14.22 -15.38 10.49
N VAL A 105 13.59 -14.23 10.73
CA VAL A 105 13.97 -13.27 11.78
C VAL A 105 13.10 -13.57 12.99
N ASN A 106 13.67 -14.25 13.98
CA ASN A 106 12.93 -14.83 15.09
C ASN A 106 13.44 -14.29 16.44
N ALA A 107 12.63 -13.47 17.12
CA ALA A 107 12.96 -12.91 18.44
C ALA A 107 14.32 -12.18 18.52
N LEU A 108 14.64 -11.36 17.52
CA LEU A 108 15.84 -10.50 17.47
C LEU A 108 15.67 -9.29 16.55
N THR A 109 16.62 -8.35 16.58
CA THR A 109 16.68 -7.26 15.61
C THR A 109 17.77 -7.47 14.56
N TRP A 110 17.39 -7.47 13.29
CA TRP A 110 18.30 -7.42 12.14
C TRP A 110 18.32 -6.00 11.56
N ASN A 111 19.43 -5.30 11.75
CA ASN A 111 19.72 -4.00 11.17
C ASN A 111 20.48 -4.17 9.85
N ASN A 112 19.77 -4.24 8.73
CA ASN A 112 20.39 -4.12 7.42
C ASN A 112 20.50 -2.63 7.05
N ASN A 113 21.45 -1.93 7.68
CA ASN A 113 21.55 -0.49 7.63
C ASN A 113 22.93 0.06 8.04
N THR A 114 23.82 0.31 7.06
CA THR A 114 24.69 1.50 7.02
C THR A 114 25.26 1.71 5.60
N GLY A 115 24.66 2.60 4.78
CA GLY A 115 25.21 3.03 3.48
C GLY A 115 24.25 2.92 2.28
N ALA A 116 24.77 3.08 1.06
CA ALA A 116 24.03 2.98 -0.21
C ALA A 116 23.56 1.55 -0.58
N GLY A 117 23.63 0.59 0.35
CA GLY A 117 23.23 -0.79 0.16
C GLY A 117 21.72 -0.98 0.11
N SER A 118 21.26 -2.01 -0.62
CA SER A 118 19.84 -2.40 -0.71
C SER A 118 19.61 -3.74 0.01
N PHE A 119 18.40 -3.97 0.52
CA PHE A 119 17.91 -5.31 0.86
C PHE A 119 17.24 -5.91 -0.37
N LEU A 120 17.80 -7.00 -0.89
CA LEU A 120 17.27 -7.69 -2.06
C LEU A 120 16.63 -9.02 -1.63
N LEU A 121 15.34 -9.17 -1.88
CA LEU A 121 14.61 -10.41 -1.63
C LEU A 121 14.14 -10.99 -2.94
N GLY A 122 14.54 -12.21 -3.26
CA GLY A 122 14.31 -12.81 -4.56
C GLY A 122 15.03 -12.03 -5.65
N ASP A 123 16.36 -12.09 -5.68
CA ASP A 123 17.16 -11.31 -6.62
C ASP A 123 17.17 -11.96 -8.01
N PHE A 124 17.93 -13.03 -8.21
CA PHE A 124 17.92 -13.87 -9.42
C PHE A 124 17.22 -15.22 -9.22
N ALA A 125 16.91 -15.58 -7.98
CA ALA A 125 16.22 -16.81 -7.59
C ALA A 125 15.11 -16.49 -6.58
N ASP A 126 14.45 -17.51 -6.03
CA ASP A 126 13.37 -17.29 -5.08
C ASP A 126 13.91 -16.93 -3.69
N GLY A 127 13.39 -15.87 -3.09
CA GLY A 127 13.71 -15.46 -1.73
C GLY A 127 12.47 -15.47 -0.85
N ARG A 128 12.57 -16.11 0.32
CA ARG A 128 11.51 -16.13 1.33
C ARG A 128 12.01 -15.50 2.62
N ILE A 129 11.17 -14.67 3.23
CA ILE A 129 11.43 -14.11 4.54
C ILE A 129 10.20 -14.22 5.45
N THR A 130 10.44 -14.70 6.65
CA THR A 130 9.48 -14.70 7.75
C THR A 130 10.04 -13.89 8.91
N ILE A 131 9.29 -12.91 9.39
CA ILE A 131 9.61 -12.14 10.60
C ILE A 131 8.56 -12.48 11.66
N GLN A 132 8.99 -13.06 12.78
CA GLN A 132 8.08 -13.67 13.75
C GLN A 132 8.59 -13.64 15.20
N ASN A 133 7.70 -13.97 16.15
CA ASN A 133 7.97 -14.02 17.58
C ASN A 133 8.75 -12.81 18.14
N GLY A 134 8.38 -11.58 17.77
CA GLY A 134 9.07 -10.37 18.20
C GLY A 134 10.33 -10.03 17.41
N GLY A 135 10.55 -10.68 16.26
CA GLY A 135 11.64 -10.35 15.34
C GLY A 135 11.44 -8.98 14.68
N ILE A 136 12.51 -8.22 14.52
CA ILE A 136 12.50 -6.89 13.90
C ILE A 136 13.50 -6.87 12.74
N LEU A 137 13.06 -6.51 11.54
CA LEU A 137 13.94 -6.23 10.41
C LEU A 137 13.93 -4.72 10.12
N ASN A 138 15.09 -4.09 10.24
CA ASN A 138 15.31 -2.69 9.87
C ASN A 138 16.07 -2.63 8.54
N THR A 139 15.50 -1.96 7.55
CA THR A 139 16.09 -1.74 6.22
C THR A 139 15.98 -0.26 5.83
N THR A 140 16.85 0.17 4.92
CA THR A 140 16.74 1.52 4.32
C THR A 140 16.01 1.45 2.98
N THR A 141 16.53 0.67 2.04
CA THR A 141 15.89 0.43 0.74
C THR A 141 15.65 -1.06 0.56
N THR A 142 14.47 -1.44 0.09
CA THR A 142 14.11 -2.83 -0.18
C THR A 142 13.65 -3.02 -1.61
N GLN A 143 14.13 -4.08 -2.26
CA GLN A 143 13.64 -4.54 -3.56
C GLN A 143 13.25 -6.02 -3.44
N ALA A 144 11.96 -6.29 -3.57
CA ALA A 144 11.41 -7.64 -3.55
C ALA A 144 11.05 -8.09 -4.96
N ALA A 145 11.49 -9.31 -5.30
CA ALA A 145 11.50 -9.88 -6.63
C ALA A 145 12.22 -8.97 -7.64
N ALA A 146 13.54 -8.80 -7.44
CA ALA A 146 14.32 -7.76 -8.09
C ALA A 146 14.48 -7.96 -9.61
N ASN A 147 14.75 -9.20 -10.06
CA ASN A 147 14.97 -9.52 -11.47
C ASN A 147 13.90 -10.45 -12.07
N ALA A 148 13.85 -10.50 -13.40
CA ALA A 148 12.95 -11.40 -14.10
C ALA A 148 13.25 -12.87 -13.78
N GLY A 149 12.20 -13.65 -13.54
CA GLY A 149 12.32 -15.08 -13.20
C GLY A 149 12.49 -15.36 -11.70
N SER A 150 12.77 -14.35 -10.86
CA SER A 150 12.81 -14.51 -9.41
C SER A 150 11.42 -14.41 -8.78
N SER A 151 11.31 -14.82 -7.51
CA SER A 151 10.11 -14.65 -6.70
C SER A 151 10.44 -14.20 -5.29
N ALA A 152 9.56 -13.41 -4.67
CA ALA A 152 9.61 -13.11 -3.25
C ALA A 152 8.37 -13.62 -2.49
N ASP A 153 8.61 -14.20 -1.32
CA ASP A 153 7.59 -14.60 -0.35
C ASP A 153 7.85 -13.89 1.00
N ILE A 154 6.92 -13.04 1.41
CA ILE A 154 7.06 -12.18 2.58
C ILE A 154 5.95 -12.49 3.59
N THR A 155 6.35 -12.87 4.81
CA THR A 155 5.46 -12.95 5.95
C THR A 155 6.02 -12.19 7.14
N VAL A 156 5.22 -11.28 7.72
CA VAL A 156 5.48 -10.66 9.02
C VAL A 156 4.32 -11.02 9.94
N GLN A 157 4.60 -11.65 11.07
CA GLN A 157 3.57 -12.23 11.93
C GLN A 157 3.94 -12.18 13.41
N ASP A 158 2.94 -12.39 14.26
CA ASP A 158 3.02 -12.39 15.73
C ASP A 158 3.23 -11.00 16.36
N PRO A 159 2.77 -10.80 17.61
CA PRO A 159 2.95 -9.53 18.31
C PRO A 159 4.43 -9.12 18.43
N ASN A 160 4.67 -7.82 18.37
CA ASN A 160 6.00 -7.18 18.45
C ASN A 160 6.95 -7.50 17.29
N SER A 161 6.54 -8.33 16.32
CA SER A 161 7.33 -8.51 15.10
C SER A 161 7.14 -7.32 14.17
N ALA A 162 8.21 -6.85 13.55
CA ALA A 162 8.15 -5.67 12.68
C ALA A 162 9.09 -5.74 11.48
N TRP A 163 8.66 -5.21 10.34
CA TRP A 163 9.56 -4.77 9.27
C TRP A 163 9.51 -3.25 9.18
N ASN A 164 10.64 -2.60 9.49
CA ASN A 164 10.82 -1.16 9.38
C ASN A 164 11.72 -0.84 8.18
N ASN A 165 11.14 -0.36 7.07
CA ASN A 165 11.87 0.12 5.91
C ASN A 165 11.81 1.65 5.81
N THR A 166 12.89 2.37 6.11
CA THR A 166 12.82 3.84 6.23
C THR A 166 12.76 4.59 4.90
N GLY A 167 13.23 4.00 3.80
CA GLY A 167 13.22 4.57 2.44
C GLY A 167 12.23 3.87 1.52
N ASP A 168 12.65 3.61 0.29
CA ASP A 168 11.81 3.01 -0.76
C ASP A 168 11.70 1.49 -0.57
N PHE A 169 10.48 0.97 -0.69
CA PHE A 169 10.18 -0.46 -0.75
C PHE A 169 9.49 -0.76 -2.09
N LYS A 170 10.25 -1.37 -3.02
CA LYS A 170 9.73 -1.80 -4.32
C LYS A 170 9.35 -3.27 -4.27
N VAL A 171 8.09 -3.57 -4.53
CA VAL A 171 7.52 -4.93 -4.45
C VAL A 171 7.09 -5.40 -5.83
N GLY A 172 7.66 -6.52 -6.28
CA GLY A 172 7.46 -6.99 -7.65
C GLY A 172 8.19 -6.09 -8.62
N LEU A 173 9.49 -5.87 -8.39
CA LEU A 173 10.29 -4.98 -9.22
C LEU A 173 10.37 -5.55 -10.64
N SER A 174 10.90 -6.75 -10.83
CA SER A 174 10.89 -7.41 -12.13
C SER A 174 10.47 -8.88 -12.07
N GLY A 175 10.40 -9.46 -10.88
CA GLY A 175 10.00 -10.84 -10.62
C GLY A 175 8.60 -10.97 -10.02
N ASN A 176 8.27 -12.17 -9.57
CA ASN A 176 6.97 -12.52 -9.03
C ASN A 176 6.88 -12.28 -7.52
N ILE A 177 5.68 -12.00 -7.01
CA ILE A 177 5.41 -12.06 -5.57
C ILE A 177 4.54 -13.28 -5.32
N ALA A 178 5.11 -14.29 -4.69
CA ALA A 178 4.37 -15.49 -4.30
C ALA A 178 3.40 -15.17 -3.16
N ASN A 179 3.84 -14.36 -2.19
CA ASN A 179 3.03 -13.94 -1.05
C ASN A 179 3.58 -12.63 -0.46
N PHE A 180 2.67 -11.78 0.01
CA PHE A 180 2.98 -10.64 0.87
C PHE A 180 1.91 -10.55 1.95
N THR A 181 2.24 -10.98 3.17
CA THR A 181 1.32 -11.00 4.30
C THR A 181 1.92 -10.31 5.53
N VAL A 182 1.16 -9.43 6.15
CA VAL A 182 1.41 -8.92 7.51
C VAL A 182 0.20 -9.30 8.36
N ARG A 183 0.40 -9.98 9.49
CA ARG A 183 -0.70 -10.57 10.26
C ARG A 183 -0.45 -10.73 11.76
N GLN A 184 -1.47 -11.20 12.48
CA GLN A 184 -1.35 -11.69 13.86
C GLN A 184 -0.67 -10.72 14.83
N GLY A 185 -0.93 -9.41 14.71
CA GLY A 185 -0.38 -8.41 15.63
C GLY A 185 0.99 -7.84 15.23
N ALA A 186 1.49 -8.19 14.04
CA ALA A 186 2.76 -7.66 13.52
C ALA A 186 2.63 -6.26 12.91
N ALA A 187 3.77 -5.60 12.69
CA ALA A 187 3.86 -4.28 12.10
C ALA A 187 4.66 -4.25 10.79
N LEU A 188 4.17 -3.50 9.81
CA LEU A 188 4.94 -3.07 8.65
C LEU A 188 5.03 -1.54 8.67
N ASN A 189 6.24 -1.00 8.74
CA ASN A 189 6.50 0.43 8.74
C ASN A 189 7.37 0.78 7.53
N THR A 190 6.91 1.68 6.67
CA THR A 190 7.59 2.03 5.42
C THR A 190 7.73 3.53 5.21
N GLY A 191 8.83 3.94 4.56
CA GLY A 191 8.99 5.28 3.99
C GLY A 191 8.05 5.46 2.82
N SER A 192 8.40 4.91 1.65
CA SER A 192 7.48 4.76 0.52
C SER A 192 7.38 3.30 0.12
N ILE A 193 6.24 2.87 -0.42
CA ILE A 193 6.06 1.51 -0.93
C ILE A 193 5.28 1.50 -2.25
N GLU A 194 5.80 0.75 -3.21
CA GLU A 194 5.27 0.62 -4.55
C GLU A 194 5.04 -0.87 -4.88
N PHE A 195 3.81 -1.22 -5.25
CA PHE A 195 3.44 -2.56 -5.67
C PHE A 195 3.33 -2.65 -7.21
N GLY A 196 4.09 -3.57 -7.81
CA GLY A 196 4.04 -3.96 -9.22
C GLY A 196 4.82 -3.05 -10.17
N VAL A 197 6.13 -2.87 -9.96
CA VAL A 197 6.92 -1.80 -10.58
C VAL A 197 7.33 -2.04 -12.05
N ASN A 198 7.98 -3.14 -12.44
CA ASN A 198 8.57 -3.28 -13.79
C ASN A 198 8.42 -4.64 -14.52
N ALA A 199 8.09 -5.78 -13.88
CA ALA A 199 7.68 -7.06 -14.53
C ALA A 199 7.27 -8.13 -13.48
N GLY A 200 6.57 -9.22 -13.86
CA GLY A 200 6.17 -10.35 -12.97
C GLY A 200 4.65 -10.55 -12.72
N ASN A 201 4.13 -11.69 -12.30
CA ASN A 201 2.66 -11.93 -12.25
C ASN A 201 1.87 -10.94 -11.34
N ASN A 202 0.57 -10.83 -11.60
CA ASN A 202 -0.35 -10.12 -10.70
C ASN A 202 -0.26 -10.73 -9.29
N PHE A 203 -0.33 -9.92 -8.25
CA PHE A 203 -0.28 -10.42 -6.88
C PHE A 203 -1.16 -9.61 -5.91
N ASN A 204 -1.42 -10.23 -4.77
CA ASN A 204 -2.22 -9.66 -3.69
C ASN A 204 -1.34 -9.50 -2.44
N ALA A 205 -1.22 -8.27 -1.95
CA ALA A 205 -0.68 -7.97 -0.64
C ALA A 205 -1.82 -7.94 0.41
N ILE A 206 -1.59 -8.55 1.57
CA ILE A 206 -2.62 -8.73 2.61
C ILE A 206 -2.08 -8.25 3.96
N ILE A 207 -2.75 -7.26 4.53
CA ILE A 207 -2.56 -6.81 5.92
C ILE A 207 -3.81 -7.23 6.69
N ARG A 208 -3.69 -8.05 7.73
CA ARG A 208 -4.87 -8.64 8.37
C ARG A 208 -4.72 -8.96 9.85
N ASP A 209 -5.86 -9.20 10.47
CA ASP A 209 -6.02 -9.63 11.86
C ASP A 209 -5.84 -8.46 12.85
N ALA A 210 -6.46 -8.59 14.01
CA ALA A 210 -6.45 -7.55 15.03
C ALA A 210 -5.02 -7.23 15.49
N ASN A 211 -4.80 -5.96 15.85
CA ASN A 211 -3.51 -5.40 16.29
C ASN A 211 -2.41 -5.41 15.21
N THR A 212 -2.64 -5.95 14.03
CA THR A 212 -1.72 -5.81 12.90
C THR A 212 -1.76 -4.38 12.37
N THR A 213 -0.60 -3.78 12.16
CA THR A 213 -0.48 -2.40 11.67
C THR A 213 0.32 -2.29 10.39
N PHE A 214 -0.13 -1.43 9.48
CA PHE A 214 0.64 -0.98 8.32
C PHE A 214 0.75 0.54 8.34
N THR A 215 1.96 1.07 8.55
CA THR A 215 2.23 2.51 8.58
C THR A 215 3.18 2.88 7.44
N ASN A 216 2.72 3.68 6.49
CA ASN A 216 3.53 4.19 5.39
C ASN A 216 3.63 5.71 5.48
N ALA A 217 4.80 6.26 5.80
CA ALA A 217 4.98 7.70 6.04
C ALA A 217 4.88 8.54 4.75
N GLY A 218 5.25 7.97 3.61
CA GLY A 218 5.35 8.61 2.30
C GLY A 218 4.29 8.11 1.32
N ASN A 219 4.71 7.82 0.09
CA ASN A 219 3.79 7.43 -0.98
C ASN A 219 3.49 5.94 -0.93
N LEU A 220 2.20 5.58 -1.02
CA LEU A 220 1.75 4.23 -1.31
C LEU A 220 1.27 4.20 -2.76
N VAL A 221 1.80 3.29 -3.57
CA VAL A 221 1.26 3.00 -4.90
C VAL A 221 0.85 1.54 -5.03
N VAL A 222 -0.41 1.32 -5.43
CA VAL A 222 -0.94 -0.01 -5.72
C VAL A 222 -1.19 -0.13 -7.22
N GLY A 223 -0.38 -0.94 -7.89
CA GLY A 223 -0.43 -1.15 -9.33
C GLY A 223 0.27 -0.03 -10.09
N VAL A 224 1.61 -0.06 -10.07
CA VAL A 224 2.46 0.86 -10.85
C VAL A 224 2.39 0.50 -12.33
N SER A 225 2.97 -0.64 -12.71
CA SER A 225 3.04 -1.16 -14.09
C SER A 225 2.34 -2.51 -14.26
N ARG A 226 1.73 -3.07 -13.21
CA ARG A 226 1.04 -4.38 -13.21
C ARG A 226 -0.20 -4.39 -12.34
N THR A 227 -1.08 -5.36 -12.58
CA THR A 227 -2.29 -5.48 -11.77
C THR A 227 -1.94 -5.98 -10.37
N CYS A 228 -2.24 -5.18 -9.36
CA CYS A 228 -1.93 -5.46 -7.96
C CYS A 228 -3.14 -5.18 -7.09
N THR A 229 -3.33 -6.03 -6.08
CA THR A 229 -4.31 -5.79 -5.02
C THR A 229 -3.60 -5.59 -3.69
N LEU A 230 -4.03 -4.59 -2.92
CA LEU A 230 -3.74 -4.49 -1.49
C LEU A 230 -5.04 -4.67 -0.71
N SER A 231 -5.06 -5.60 0.23
CA SER A 231 -6.21 -5.83 1.12
C SER A 231 -5.84 -5.53 2.56
N VAL A 232 -6.66 -4.73 3.26
CA VAL A 232 -6.57 -4.48 4.71
C VAL A 232 -7.82 -5.06 5.37
N ASN A 233 -7.65 -6.13 6.14
CA ASN A 233 -8.74 -7.02 6.55
C ASN A 233 -8.76 -7.32 8.06
N ASN A 234 -9.84 -7.93 8.53
CA ASN A 234 -9.95 -8.56 9.86
C ASN A 234 -9.46 -7.68 11.01
N SER A 235 -9.88 -6.42 11.02
CA SER A 235 -9.54 -5.42 12.05
C SER A 235 -8.07 -5.00 12.14
N ALA A 236 -7.27 -5.25 11.10
CA ALA A 236 -5.99 -4.57 10.93
C ALA A 236 -6.16 -3.05 10.78
N LYS A 237 -5.10 -2.28 11.06
CA LYS A 237 -5.10 -0.82 10.91
C LYS A 237 -4.03 -0.40 9.90
N ALA A 238 -4.37 0.53 9.02
CA ALA A 238 -3.43 1.06 8.05
C ALA A 238 -3.44 2.60 8.05
N SER A 239 -2.26 3.22 8.03
CA SER A 239 -2.08 4.65 7.85
C SER A 239 -1.04 4.89 6.77
N THR A 240 -1.37 5.72 5.79
CA THR A 240 -0.51 6.01 4.64
C THR A 240 -0.38 7.52 4.46
N GLY A 241 0.73 7.97 3.88
CA GLY A 241 0.88 9.33 3.33
C GLY A 241 -0.03 9.55 2.12
N SER A 242 0.52 9.93 0.97
CA SER A 242 -0.28 9.98 -0.27
C SER A 242 -0.49 8.57 -0.83
N CYS A 243 -1.62 8.33 -1.47
CA CYS A 243 -1.97 7.03 -2.02
C CYS A 243 -2.41 7.14 -3.49
N VAL A 244 -1.87 6.27 -4.35
CA VAL A 244 -2.29 6.12 -5.74
C VAL A 244 -2.66 4.67 -6.01
N VAL A 245 -3.83 4.45 -6.63
CA VAL A 245 -4.33 3.12 -6.99
C VAL A 245 -4.57 3.11 -8.49
N GLY A 246 -3.81 2.31 -9.24
CA GLY A 246 -3.86 2.28 -10.71
C GLY A 246 -3.10 3.46 -11.33
N GLN A 247 -1.77 3.40 -11.28
CA GLN A 247 -0.92 4.52 -11.67
C GLN A 247 -0.80 4.67 -13.19
N ASN A 248 -0.25 3.67 -13.88
CA ASN A 248 0.08 3.77 -15.31
C ASN A 248 -1.05 3.29 -16.23
N THR A 249 -1.04 3.76 -17.47
CA THR A 249 -2.05 3.42 -18.49
C THR A 249 -2.15 1.90 -18.70
N GLY A 250 -3.38 1.38 -18.74
CA GLY A 250 -3.66 -0.05 -18.93
C GLY A 250 -3.46 -0.92 -17.69
N ILE A 251 -3.06 -0.34 -16.56
CA ILE A 251 -2.74 -1.06 -15.32
C ILE A 251 -3.87 -0.94 -14.32
N THR A 252 -4.21 -2.06 -13.66
CA THR A 252 -5.27 -2.08 -12.65
C THR A 252 -4.71 -2.14 -11.24
N GLY A 253 -4.86 -1.08 -10.46
CA GLY A 253 -4.64 -1.13 -9.01
C GLY A 253 -5.96 -1.40 -8.28
N THR A 254 -5.93 -2.23 -7.24
CA THR A 254 -7.08 -2.45 -6.36
C THR A 254 -6.69 -2.28 -4.90
N LEU A 255 -7.36 -1.39 -4.17
CA LEU A 255 -7.26 -1.27 -2.71
C LEU A 255 -8.59 -1.70 -2.09
N THR A 256 -8.58 -2.76 -1.29
CA THR A 256 -9.74 -3.23 -0.55
C THR A 256 -9.52 -3.08 0.94
N VAL A 257 -10.48 -2.48 1.61
CA VAL A 257 -10.53 -2.37 3.07
C VAL A 257 -11.81 -3.05 3.52
N ASN A 258 -11.67 -4.20 4.17
CA ASN A 258 -12.79 -5.07 4.53
C ASN A 258 -12.76 -5.36 6.04
N ASN A 259 -13.89 -5.19 6.71
CA ASN A 259 -13.95 -5.39 8.14
C ASN A 259 -15.01 -6.41 8.64
N ALA A 260 -14.76 -7.70 8.43
CA ALA A 260 -15.55 -8.72 9.12
C ALA A 260 -15.55 -8.47 10.66
N PRO A 261 -16.72 -8.48 11.35
CA PRO A 261 -16.84 -8.30 12.81
C PRO A 261 -15.89 -9.21 13.62
N PRO A 262 -15.50 -8.88 14.88
CA PRO A 262 -16.16 -7.96 15.83
C PRO A 262 -15.55 -6.57 16.03
N SER A 263 -14.40 -6.26 15.41
CA SER A 263 -13.68 -4.98 15.56
C SER A 263 -13.63 -4.22 14.23
N GLY A 264 -13.09 -2.99 14.20
CA GLY A 264 -13.09 -2.05 13.05
C GLY A 264 -11.75 -1.93 12.31
N VAL A 265 -11.67 -2.30 11.02
CA VAL A 265 -10.55 -1.89 10.14
C VAL A 265 -10.68 -0.41 9.88
N THR A 266 -9.60 0.31 10.19
CA THR A 266 -9.45 1.72 9.82
C THR A 266 -8.28 1.85 8.85
N TRP A 267 -8.55 2.42 7.68
CA TRP A 267 -7.51 2.92 6.80
C TRP A 267 -7.53 4.45 6.78
N THR A 268 -6.38 5.09 6.97
CA THR A 268 -6.25 6.55 6.88
C THR A 268 -5.21 6.92 5.83
N CYS A 269 -5.59 7.74 4.85
CA CYS A 269 -4.70 8.40 3.92
C CYS A 269 -4.55 9.86 4.36
N THR A 270 -3.38 10.23 4.86
CA THR A 270 -3.11 11.58 5.38
C THR A 270 -2.80 12.60 4.29
N GLY A 271 -2.36 12.12 3.12
CA GLY A 271 -2.10 12.94 1.94
C GLY A 271 -3.24 12.91 0.91
N ASN A 272 -2.86 13.11 -0.36
CA ASN A 272 -3.80 13.00 -1.47
C ASN A 272 -4.11 11.54 -1.78
N PHE A 273 -5.36 11.24 -2.12
CA PHE A 273 -5.76 9.92 -2.58
C PHE A 273 -6.20 9.96 -4.04
N THR A 274 -5.50 9.25 -4.92
CA THR A 274 -5.84 9.16 -6.34
C THR A 274 -6.26 7.74 -6.69
N ILE A 275 -7.51 7.59 -7.12
CA ILE A 275 -8.04 6.36 -7.69
C ILE A 275 -8.05 6.53 -9.20
N ALA A 276 -7.22 5.74 -9.88
CA ALA A 276 -6.91 5.82 -11.31
C ALA A 276 -6.20 7.13 -11.68
N GLN A 277 -4.86 7.11 -11.65
CA GLN A 277 -4.09 8.25 -12.15
C GLN A 277 -4.15 8.29 -13.68
N SER A 278 -3.52 7.31 -14.35
CA SER A 278 -3.61 7.08 -15.80
C SER A 278 -4.26 5.73 -16.15
N GLY A 279 -4.26 4.79 -15.20
CA GLY A 279 -4.75 3.42 -15.39
C GLY A 279 -6.20 3.20 -14.96
N THR A 280 -6.46 2.00 -14.47
CA THR A 280 -7.71 1.62 -13.80
C THR A 280 -7.45 1.53 -12.30
N GLY A 281 -8.22 2.26 -11.51
CA GLY A 281 -8.12 2.26 -10.05
C GLY A 281 -9.41 1.78 -9.44
N ILE A 282 -9.32 0.84 -8.50
CA ILE A 282 -10.47 0.30 -7.79
C ILE A 282 -10.25 0.46 -6.30
N PHE A 283 -11.15 1.16 -5.61
CA PHE A 283 -11.18 1.26 -4.17
C PHE A 283 -12.48 0.66 -3.64
N ASN A 284 -12.36 -0.33 -2.76
CA ASN A 284 -13.50 -0.99 -2.12
C ASN A 284 -13.42 -0.83 -0.62
N LEU A 285 -14.44 -0.24 -0.01
CA LEU A 285 -14.66 -0.19 1.42
C LEU A 285 -15.92 -1.00 1.73
N THR A 286 -15.77 -2.10 2.47
CA THR A 286 -16.86 -3.05 2.67
C THR A 286 -16.86 -3.63 4.09
N SER A 287 -17.98 -4.26 4.45
CA SER A 287 -18.17 -4.99 5.69
C SER A 287 -17.83 -4.11 6.90
N ASN A 288 -18.59 -3.06 7.20
CA ASN A 288 -18.36 -2.18 8.35
C ASN A 288 -16.94 -1.56 8.44
N ALA A 289 -16.26 -1.37 7.31
CA ALA A 289 -14.93 -0.79 7.31
C ALA A 289 -14.98 0.73 7.41
N THR A 290 -13.91 1.34 7.94
CA THR A 290 -13.78 2.80 8.04
C THR A 290 -12.59 3.29 7.24
N ALA A 291 -12.78 4.34 6.46
CA ALA A 291 -11.71 5.05 5.77
C ALA A 291 -11.73 6.55 6.06
N SER A 292 -10.55 7.16 6.19
CA SER A 292 -10.38 8.62 6.24
C SER A 292 -9.35 9.05 5.21
N THR A 293 -9.66 10.00 4.35
CA THR A 293 -8.78 10.47 3.27
C THR A 293 -8.71 11.99 3.22
N GLY A 294 -7.62 12.53 2.70
CA GLY A 294 -7.46 13.96 2.38
C GLY A 294 -8.26 14.38 1.14
N THR A 295 -7.63 15.14 0.24
CA THR A 295 -8.21 15.42 -1.08
C THR A 295 -8.18 14.14 -1.92
N THR A 296 -9.33 13.77 -2.48
CA THR A 296 -9.46 12.55 -3.29
C THR A 296 -9.83 12.87 -4.73
N THR A 297 -9.23 12.17 -5.69
CA THR A 297 -9.62 12.21 -7.11
C THR A 297 -9.88 10.80 -7.62
N ILE A 298 -11.01 10.60 -8.30
CA ILE A 298 -11.40 9.37 -8.98
C ILE A 298 -11.41 9.63 -10.49
N GLY A 299 -10.54 8.96 -11.25
CA GLY A 299 -10.36 9.20 -12.69
C GLY A 299 -9.62 10.51 -12.95
N SER A 300 -8.30 10.53 -12.70
CA SER A 300 -7.48 11.75 -12.68
C SER A 300 -7.14 12.28 -14.08
N LEU A 301 -6.47 11.46 -14.91
CA LEU A 301 -5.96 11.86 -16.22
C LEU A 301 -6.79 11.29 -17.36
N ALA A 302 -6.63 11.87 -18.56
CA ALA A 302 -7.32 11.40 -19.75
C ALA A 302 -7.04 9.91 -20.03
N GLY A 303 -8.09 9.14 -20.33
CA GLY A 303 -8.00 7.70 -20.55
C GLY A 303 -8.03 6.83 -19.27
N SER A 304 -7.93 7.43 -18.07
CA SER A 304 -8.04 6.68 -16.81
C SER A 304 -9.49 6.33 -16.45
N SER A 305 -9.66 5.26 -15.67
CA SER A 305 -10.97 4.79 -15.17
C SER A 305 -10.90 4.46 -13.68
N GLY A 306 -11.47 5.33 -12.84
CA GLY A 306 -11.52 5.15 -11.40
C GLY A 306 -12.88 4.69 -10.91
N SER A 307 -12.89 3.74 -9.97
CA SER A 307 -14.09 3.26 -9.30
C SER A 307 -13.87 3.22 -7.79
N ALA A 308 -14.76 3.87 -7.02
CA ALA A 308 -14.81 3.77 -5.57
C ALA A 308 -16.16 3.21 -5.12
N THR A 309 -16.14 2.25 -4.20
CA THR A 309 -17.35 1.67 -3.61
C THR A 309 -17.27 1.74 -2.09
N CYS A 310 -18.28 2.32 -1.46
CA CYS A 310 -18.49 2.31 -0.01
C CYS A 310 -19.76 1.51 0.27
N ASP A 311 -19.61 0.32 0.84
CA ASP A 311 -20.67 -0.67 0.93
C ASP A 311 -20.75 -1.38 2.29
N ALA A 312 -21.88 -2.05 2.54
CA ALA A 312 -22.11 -2.91 3.68
C ALA A 312 -21.83 -2.21 5.03
N THR A 313 -22.55 -1.12 5.30
CA THR A 313 -22.47 -0.32 6.54
C THR A 313 -21.08 0.30 6.79
N SER A 314 -20.32 0.53 5.72
CA SER A 314 -19.00 1.15 5.82
C SER A 314 -19.10 2.67 5.95
N THR A 315 -18.04 3.30 6.48
CA THR A 315 -17.96 4.76 6.64
C THR A 315 -16.70 5.31 6.00
N TRP A 316 -16.86 6.25 5.07
CA TRP A 316 -15.73 6.95 4.44
C TRP A 316 -15.83 8.46 4.68
N THR A 317 -14.82 9.02 5.33
CA THR A 317 -14.66 10.47 5.51
C THR A 317 -13.57 11.01 4.59
N ASN A 318 -13.93 11.89 3.68
CA ASN A 318 -13.01 12.66 2.84
C ASN A 318 -12.95 14.10 3.35
N THR A 319 -11.85 14.49 3.99
CA THR A 319 -11.74 15.79 4.66
C THR A 319 -11.59 16.97 3.69
N GLY A 320 -11.08 16.71 2.48
CA GLY A 320 -10.90 17.70 1.43
C GLY A 320 -12.01 17.71 0.37
N THR A 321 -11.63 18.11 -0.84
CA THR A 321 -12.47 17.96 -2.03
C THR A 321 -12.44 16.52 -2.51
N LEU A 322 -13.60 15.98 -2.86
CA LEU A 322 -13.75 14.70 -3.54
C LEU A 322 -14.10 14.96 -5.01
N THR A 323 -13.13 14.77 -5.89
CA THR A 323 -13.30 14.92 -7.33
C THR A 323 -13.68 13.59 -7.96
N ILE A 324 -14.83 13.53 -8.64
CA ILE A 324 -15.32 12.33 -9.33
C ILE A 324 -15.36 12.63 -10.82
N GLY A 325 -14.40 12.06 -11.55
CA GLY A 325 -14.19 12.34 -12.97
C GLY A 325 -13.49 13.68 -13.17
N SER A 326 -12.16 13.70 -13.13
CA SER A 326 -11.36 14.89 -13.48
C SER A 326 -11.24 14.98 -15.00
N ALA A 327 -10.10 14.57 -15.57
CA ALA A 327 -9.96 14.33 -17.01
C ALA A 327 -10.22 12.87 -17.40
N GLY A 328 -10.25 11.96 -16.42
CA GLY A 328 -10.64 10.56 -16.60
C GLY A 328 -12.12 10.30 -16.29
N ILE A 329 -12.50 9.04 -16.32
CA ILE A 329 -13.83 8.58 -15.88
C ILE A 329 -13.76 8.28 -14.39
N GLY A 330 -14.64 8.90 -13.61
CA GLY A 330 -14.80 8.60 -12.19
C GLY A 330 -16.18 8.02 -11.90
N LEU A 331 -16.20 6.90 -11.17
CA LEU A 331 -17.41 6.28 -10.64
C LEU A 331 -17.30 6.16 -9.13
N MET A 332 -18.36 6.54 -8.42
CA MET A 332 -18.49 6.31 -7.00
C MET A 332 -19.87 5.72 -6.66
N ASN A 333 -19.88 4.63 -5.90
CA ASN A 333 -21.08 4.00 -5.39
C ASN A 333 -21.08 4.01 -3.86
N VAL A 334 -22.21 4.37 -3.26
CA VAL A 334 -22.44 4.32 -1.82
C VAL A 334 -23.72 3.51 -1.57
N THR A 335 -23.59 2.33 -0.98
CA THR A 335 -24.67 1.34 -0.92
C THR A 335 -24.78 0.65 0.44
N ASN A 336 -25.91 -0.02 0.66
CA ASN A 336 -26.20 -0.90 1.80
C ASN A 336 -25.89 -0.27 3.16
N ASN A 337 -26.60 0.80 3.51
CA ASN A 337 -26.49 1.53 4.78
C ASN A 337 -25.13 2.20 5.03
N SER A 338 -24.34 2.42 3.97
CA SER A 338 -23.02 3.03 4.10
C SER A 338 -23.10 4.55 4.17
N GLN A 339 -22.05 5.15 4.70
CA GLN A 339 -21.99 6.59 4.95
C GLN A 339 -20.74 7.18 4.31
N VAL A 340 -20.92 8.26 3.56
CA VAL A 340 -19.81 9.05 3.01
C VAL A 340 -19.97 10.49 3.48
N THR A 341 -18.89 11.06 3.99
CA THR A 341 -18.78 12.50 4.29
C THR A 341 -17.68 13.11 3.43
N ALA A 342 -17.95 14.23 2.78
CA ALA A 342 -16.95 14.98 2.01
C ALA A 342 -16.99 16.47 2.37
N GLY A 343 -15.85 17.18 2.32
CA GLY A 343 -15.84 18.64 2.47
C GLY A 343 -16.62 19.32 1.34
N SER A 344 -16.27 18.99 0.10
CA SER A 344 -17.03 19.32 -1.10
C SER A 344 -16.88 18.21 -2.14
N ILE A 345 -17.83 18.12 -3.06
CA ILE A 345 -17.79 17.16 -4.17
C ILE A 345 -17.76 17.94 -5.48
N LEU A 346 -16.73 17.68 -6.29
CA LEU A 346 -16.61 18.24 -7.64
C LEU A 346 -16.77 17.10 -8.64
N MET A 347 -17.80 17.15 -9.47
CA MET A 347 -18.09 16.10 -10.44
C MET A 347 -17.76 16.57 -11.85
N ALA A 348 -17.24 15.63 -12.66
CA ALA A 348 -17.07 15.78 -14.10
C ALA A 348 -16.38 17.10 -14.51
N VAL A 349 -15.11 17.26 -14.13
CA VAL A 349 -14.33 18.48 -14.39
C VAL A 349 -14.20 18.75 -15.87
N SER A 350 -13.70 17.77 -16.64
CA SER A 350 -13.59 17.85 -18.09
C SER A 350 -13.99 16.57 -18.83
N ASN A 351 -14.32 15.50 -18.11
CA ASN A 351 -14.76 14.23 -18.68
C ASN A 351 -16.05 13.71 -18.01
N SER A 352 -16.07 12.51 -17.43
CA SER A 352 -17.30 11.91 -16.89
C SER A 352 -17.17 11.57 -15.42
N GLY A 353 -18.15 11.99 -14.63
CA GLY A 353 -18.23 11.73 -13.20
C GLY A 353 -19.60 11.18 -12.84
N THR A 354 -19.65 9.99 -12.24
CA THR A 354 -20.90 9.37 -11.79
C THR A 354 -20.85 9.10 -10.29
N LEU A 355 -21.87 9.57 -9.58
CA LEU A 355 -22.07 9.31 -8.15
C LEU A 355 -23.44 8.67 -7.93
N ASN A 356 -23.45 7.47 -7.37
CA ASN A 356 -24.67 6.75 -7.03
C ASN A 356 -24.73 6.55 -5.52
N VAL A 357 -25.84 6.93 -4.90
CA VAL A 357 -26.10 6.71 -3.47
C VAL A 357 -27.42 5.97 -3.35
N ALA A 358 -27.40 4.78 -2.78
CA ALA A 358 -28.55 3.91 -2.74
C ALA A 358 -28.67 3.07 -1.47
N THR A 359 -29.80 2.40 -1.31
CA THR A 359 -30.04 1.35 -0.30
C THR A 359 -29.76 1.84 1.12
N ASN A 360 -30.53 2.83 1.56
CA ASN A 360 -30.49 3.49 2.85
C ASN A 360 -29.15 4.12 3.21
N SER A 361 -28.29 4.36 2.22
CA SER A 361 -27.00 5.02 2.42
C SER A 361 -27.14 6.52 2.61
N ARG A 362 -26.12 7.14 3.19
CA ARG A 362 -26.06 8.57 3.46
C ARG A 362 -24.84 9.21 2.81
N LEU A 363 -25.08 10.33 2.13
CA LEU A 363 -24.05 11.26 1.69
C LEU A 363 -24.17 12.57 2.45
N THR A 364 -23.09 13.00 3.11
CA THR A 364 -22.99 14.29 3.79
C THR A 364 -21.91 15.14 3.11
N THR A 365 -22.22 16.37 2.71
CA THR A 365 -21.23 17.23 2.03
C THR A 365 -21.46 18.71 2.26
N GLY A 366 -20.41 19.54 2.12
CA GLY A 366 -20.57 20.99 2.08
C GLY A 366 -21.29 21.44 0.80
N SER A 367 -20.89 20.91 -0.35
CA SER A 367 -21.51 21.22 -1.65
C SER A 367 -21.29 20.08 -2.64
N ILE A 368 -22.07 20.11 -3.72
CA ILE A 368 -21.83 19.31 -4.93
C ILE A 368 -21.77 20.31 -6.08
N THR A 369 -20.74 20.27 -6.92
CA THR A 369 -20.64 21.13 -8.10
C THR A 369 -20.25 20.31 -9.32
N GLY A 370 -20.65 20.77 -10.52
CA GLY A 370 -20.26 20.18 -11.79
C GLY A 370 -19.19 21.02 -12.48
N GLY A 371 -18.30 20.38 -13.22
CA GLY A 371 -17.39 21.03 -14.17
C GLY A 371 -17.97 21.13 -15.58
N ALA A 372 -17.08 21.19 -16.57
CA ALA A 372 -17.43 21.26 -18.00
C ALA A 372 -17.74 19.89 -18.62
N GLY A 373 -17.53 18.80 -17.86
CA GLY A 373 -17.80 17.44 -18.27
C GLY A 373 -19.26 17.00 -18.11
N VAL A 374 -19.49 15.70 -18.27
CA VAL A 374 -20.80 15.06 -18.09
C VAL A 374 -20.87 14.44 -16.69
N GLY A 375 -21.60 15.10 -15.80
CA GLY A 375 -21.89 14.59 -14.46
C GLY A 375 -23.20 13.80 -14.41
N SER A 376 -23.24 12.74 -13.61
CA SER A 376 -24.46 12.02 -13.23
C SER A 376 -24.49 11.82 -11.72
N PHE A 377 -25.59 12.18 -11.07
CA PHE A 377 -25.83 11.92 -9.66
C PHE A 377 -27.18 11.28 -9.45
N THR A 378 -27.18 10.12 -8.80
CA THR A 378 -28.40 9.34 -8.52
C THR A 378 -28.54 9.11 -7.02
N LEU A 379 -29.72 9.40 -6.49
CA LEU A 379 -30.17 9.05 -5.14
C LEU A 379 -31.33 8.05 -5.26
N ASN A 380 -31.17 6.84 -4.73
CA ASN A 380 -32.20 5.80 -4.78
C ASN A 380 -32.42 5.17 -3.40
N ASN A 381 -33.49 5.56 -2.71
CA ASN A 381 -33.73 5.18 -1.31
C ASN A 381 -32.53 5.53 -0.43
N ALA A 382 -32.05 6.77 -0.51
CA ALA A 382 -30.85 7.23 0.17
C ALA A 382 -31.04 8.66 0.70
N THR A 383 -30.18 9.07 1.63
CA THR A 383 -30.21 10.41 2.23
C THR A 383 -29.05 11.26 1.72
N LEU A 384 -29.35 12.49 1.28
CA LEU A 384 -28.36 13.55 1.05
C LEU A 384 -28.51 14.63 2.13
N GLN A 385 -27.41 14.97 2.80
CA GLN A 385 -27.29 16.14 3.65
C GLN A 385 -26.23 17.09 3.07
N ALA A 386 -26.65 18.23 2.54
CA ALA A 386 -25.76 19.26 2.03
C ALA A 386 -25.97 20.60 2.76
N SER A 387 -24.89 21.33 3.07
CA SER A 387 -24.97 22.66 3.70
C SER A 387 -24.88 23.84 2.73
N GLY A 388 -24.56 23.57 1.47
CA GLY A 388 -24.31 24.56 0.43
C GLY A 388 -24.91 24.16 -0.91
N VAL A 389 -24.31 24.63 -2.02
CA VAL A 389 -24.87 24.48 -3.37
C VAL A 389 -24.96 23.00 -3.77
N VAL A 390 -26.11 22.61 -4.30
CA VAL A 390 -26.36 21.36 -5.02
C VAL A 390 -27.10 21.70 -6.33
N PRO A 391 -26.50 21.48 -7.52
CA PRO A 391 -27.10 21.87 -8.79
C PRO A 391 -28.49 21.25 -9.00
N ALA A 392 -29.41 22.05 -9.53
CA ALA A 392 -30.79 21.63 -9.80
C ALA A 392 -30.88 20.42 -10.74
N LEU A 393 -29.93 20.27 -11.67
CA LEU A 393 -29.84 19.13 -12.61
C LEU A 393 -29.43 17.81 -11.93
N PHE A 394 -28.97 17.85 -10.68
CA PHE A 394 -28.61 16.68 -9.88
C PHE A 394 -29.69 16.33 -8.83
N GLN A 395 -30.82 17.06 -8.79
CA GLN A 395 -31.95 16.66 -7.95
C GLN A 395 -32.68 15.48 -8.62
N ALA A 396 -32.38 14.26 -8.17
CA ALA A 396 -33.11 13.06 -8.57
C ALA A 396 -34.61 13.18 -8.26
N SER A 397 -35.41 12.44 -9.03
CA SER A 397 -36.85 12.23 -8.85
C SER A 397 -37.26 12.22 -7.38
N GLN A 398 -38.21 13.08 -7.04
CA GLN A 398 -38.65 13.34 -5.67
C GLN A 398 -38.92 12.06 -4.87
N GLN A 399 -38.14 11.83 -3.81
CA GLN A 399 -38.65 11.49 -2.48
C GLN A 399 -37.53 11.57 -1.43
N GLN A 400 -37.79 12.34 -0.37
CA GLN A 400 -37.01 12.52 0.86
C GLN A 400 -35.73 13.37 0.80
N LEU A 401 -35.90 14.67 0.48
CA LEU A 401 -35.10 15.70 1.14
C LEU A 401 -35.52 15.72 2.62
N SER A 402 -34.65 15.31 3.56
CA SER A 402 -34.92 15.52 4.98
C SER A 402 -34.90 17.02 5.26
N GLN A 403 -36.07 17.58 5.58
CA GLN A 403 -36.24 18.98 5.97
C GLN A 403 -35.35 19.30 7.17
N THR A 404 -34.30 20.11 6.97
CA THR A 404 -33.67 20.83 8.10
C THR A 404 -33.22 22.26 7.77
N GLN A 405 -33.52 22.81 6.60
CA GLN A 405 -33.39 24.26 6.37
C GLN A 405 -34.48 24.80 5.43
N ALA A 406 -35.71 24.89 5.94
CA ALA A 406 -36.75 25.74 5.38
C ALA A 406 -37.05 26.88 6.37
N HIS A 407 -36.04 27.72 6.67
CA HIS A 407 -36.22 28.97 7.43
C HIS A 407 -35.19 30.01 6.98
N SER A 408 -35.27 30.45 5.74
CA SER A 408 -35.02 31.82 5.27
C SER A 408 -35.19 31.80 3.74
N ILE A 409 -35.54 32.93 3.12
CA ILE A 409 -35.94 33.06 1.70
C ILE A 409 -37.46 32.86 1.49
N ALA A 410 -38.25 33.67 2.20
CA ALA A 410 -39.53 34.17 1.70
C ALA A 410 -39.83 35.55 2.31
N ARG A 411 -39.08 36.58 1.88
CA ARG A 411 -39.52 37.98 1.98
C ARG A 411 -38.74 38.84 1.00
N LEU A 412 -39.37 39.16 -0.13
CA LEU A 412 -39.17 40.33 -1.00
C LEU A 412 -40.21 40.20 -2.14
N LEU A 413 -41.47 40.61 -1.92
CA LEU A 413 -42.13 41.84 -2.45
C LEU A 413 -43.30 41.42 -3.39
N PRO A 414 -44.24 42.30 -3.78
CA PRO A 414 -45.04 43.26 -3.01
C PRO A 414 -46.57 43.03 -3.21
N SER A 415 -47.38 43.57 -2.30
CA SER A 415 -48.84 43.54 -2.35
C SER A 415 -49.42 44.38 -3.50
N LEU A 416 -50.03 43.74 -4.49
CA LEU A 416 -51.00 44.35 -5.41
C LEU A 416 -52.40 43.98 -4.94
N SER A 417 -53.01 44.84 -4.12
CA SER A 417 -54.43 44.79 -3.83
C SER A 417 -55.21 45.39 -5.01
N ARG A 418 -56.00 44.58 -5.69
CA ARG A 418 -57.08 45.06 -6.57
C ARG A 418 -58.29 44.13 -6.44
N LYS A 419 -59.35 44.63 -5.82
CA LYS A 419 -60.78 44.29 -6.01
C LYS A 419 -61.57 45.46 -5.38
N ILE A 420 -62.28 46.23 -6.22
CA ILE A 420 -63.75 46.27 -6.34
C ILE A 420 -64.39 46.66 -5.01
#